data_AF-A0A972I0S3-F1
#
_entry.id   AF-A0A972I0S3-F1
#
_cell.length_a   1.000
_cell.length_b   1.000
_cell.length_c   1.000
_cell.angle_alpha   90.00
_cell.angle_beta   90.00
_cell.angle_gamma   90.00
#
_symmetry.space_group_name_H-M   'P 1'
#
loop_
_entity.id
_entity.type
_entity.pdbx_description
1 polymer ?
#
loop_
_entity_poly.entity_id
_entity_poly.type
_entity_poly.pdbx_seq_one_letter_code
_entity_poly.pdbx_strand_id
1 'polypeptide(L)' 'MSAFIARMISNEAKISLEKGKAKYKAYFVNTSLYLNWKSEVDTILETDGYAEVIVK' A
#
# COMPACT_ATOMS: atom_id res chain seq x y z
N MET A 1 -9.69 -8.13 -2.10
CA MET A 1 -8.21 -8.26 -2.02
C MET A 1 -7.57 -6.92 -1.67
N SER A 2 -8.02 -5.83 -2.28
CA SER A 2 -7.53 -4.47 -2.05
C SER A 2 -7.57 -4.05 -0.58
N ALA A 3 -8.72 -4.21 0.10
CA ALA A 3 -8.82 -3.92 1.54
C ALA A 3 -7.83 -4.71 2.41
N PHE A 4 -7.53 -5.97 2.05
CA PHE A 4 -6.53 -6.77 2.75
C PHE A 4 -5.11 -6.21 2.53
N ILE A 5 -4.74 -5.92 1.27
CA ILE A 5 -3.44 -5.35 0.93
C ILE A 5 -3.25 -3.97 1.58
N ALA A 6 -4.26 -3.10 1.49
CA ALA A 6 -4.25 -1.79 2.15
C ALA A 6 -4.04 -1.94 3.66
N ARG A 7 -4.77 -2.84 4.33
CA ARG A 7 -4.59 -3.10 5.76
C ARG A 7 -3.17 -3.56 6.09
N MET A 8 -2.57 -4.42 5.26
CA MET A 8 -1.19 -4.88 5.46
C MET A 8 -0.19 -3.72 5.33
N ILE A 9 -0.38 -2.83 4.36
CA ILE A 9 0.48 -1.66 4.16
C ILE A 9 0.31 -0.66 5.30
N SER A 10 -0.93 -0.33 5.69
CA SER A 10 -1.21 0.59 6.80
C SER A 10 -0.68 0.07 8.14
N ASN A 11 -0.74 -1.24 8.40
CA ASN A 11 -0.16 -1.80 9.62
C ASN A 11 1.36 -1.65 9.68
N GLU A 12 2.06 -1.85 8.57
CA GLU A 12 3.50 -1.59 8.51
C GLU A 12 3.82 -0.09 8.62
N ALA A 13 2.98 0.76 8.02
CA ALA A 13 3.10 2.21 8.08
C ALA A 13 2.96 2.77 9.52
N LYS A 14 2.11 2.13 10.35
CA LYS A 14 1.99 2.45 11.79
C LYS A 14 3.29 2.18 12.56
N ILE A 15 4.10 1.23 12.12
CA ILE A 15 5.41 0.96 12.72
C ILE A 15 6.41 2.02 12.26
N SER A 16 6.52 2.24 10.94
CA SER A 16 7.24 3.36 10.36
C SER A 16 6.82 3.61 8.91
N LEU A 17 6.92 4.87 8.48
CA LEU A 17 6.61 5.24 7.09
C LEU A 17 7.45 4.45 6.08
N GLU A 18 8.73 4.21 6.38
CA GLU A 18 9.63 3.44 5.53
C GLU A 18 9.18 1.99 5.35
N LYS A 19 8.66 1.34 6.41
CA LYS A 19 8.11 -0.01 6.33
C LYS A 19 6.83 -0.06 5.50
N GLY A 20 5.95 0.93 5.66
CA GLY A 20 4.77 1.09 4.81
C GLY A 20 5.15 1.19 3.32
N LYS A 21 6.11 2.07 3.00
CA LYS A 21 6.64 2.22 1.63
C LYS A 21 7.28 0.95 1.09
N ALA A 22 8.08 0.25 1.90
CA ALA A 22 8.70 -1.02 1.50
C ALA A 22 7.63 -2.10 1.20
N LYS A 23 6.57 -2.15 2.02
CA LYS A 23 5.45 -3.08 1.82
C LYS A 23 4.65 -2.73 0.56
N TYR A 24 4.41 -1.45 0.32
CA TYR A 24 3.76 -0.97 -0.91
C TYR A 24 4.54 -1.41 -2.15
N LYS A 25 5.86 -1.18 -2.16
CA LYS A 25 6.75 -1.61 -3.26
C LYS A 25 6.70 -3.12 -3.48
N ALA A 26 6.65 -3.91 -2.40
CA ALA A 26 6.56 -5.37 -2.52
C ALA A 26 5.29 -5.83 -3.24
N TYR A 27 4.16 -5.14 -3.08
CA TYR A 27 2.91 -5.49 -3.76
C TYR A 27 2.83 -4.95 -5.20
N PHE A 28 3.28 -3.72 -5.45
CA PHE A 28 2.96 -3.02 -6.70
C PHE A 28 4.15 -2.61 -7.56
N VAL A 29 5.38 -2.68 -7.04
CA VAL A 29 6.60 -2.33 -7.80
C VAL A 29 7.41 -3.58 -8.13
N ASN A 30 7.62 -4.45 -7.15
CA ASN A 30 8.45 -5.64 -7.31
C ASN A 30 7.68 -6.81 -7.95
N THR A 31 6.35 -6.73 -8.03
CA THR A 31 5.51 -7.79 -8.62
C THR A 31 4.38 -7.17 -9.43
N SER A 32 4.05 -7.81 -10.55
CA SER A 32 2.89 -7.41 -11.37
C SER A 32 1.59 -8.10 -10.96
N LEU A 33 1.67 -9.09 -10.07
CA LEU A 33 0.56 -9.98 -9.71
C LEU A 33 -0.63 -9.20 -9.14
N TYR A 34 -0.35 -8.13 -8.39
CA TYR A 34 -1.37 -7.37 -7.67
C TYR A 34 -1.79 -6.06 -8.33
N LEU A 35 -1.30 -5.76 -9.53
CA LEU A 35 -1.53 -4.47 -10.19
C LEU A 35 -3.02 -4.16 -10.43
N ASN A 36 -3.84 -5.19 -10.66
CA ASN A 36 -5.28 -5.03 -10.83
C ASN A 36 -5.99 -4.41 -9.62
N TRP A 37 -5.38 -4.48 -8.43
CA TRP A 37 -5.94 -3.90 -7.20
C TRP A 37 -5.25 -2.58 -6.80
N LYS A 38 -4.21 -2.15 -7.53
CA LYS A 38 -3.42 -0.97 -7.15
C LYS A 38 -4.28 0.28 -7.01
N SER A 39 -5.13 0.56 -7.99
CA SER A 39 -5.98 1.75 -7.97
C SER A 39 -6.92 1.77 -6.76
N GLU A 40 -7.51 0.63 -6.41
CA GLU A 40 -8.43 0.56 -5.25
C GLU A 40 -7.66 0.64 -3.93
N VAL A 41 -6.45 0.06 -3.86
CA VAL A 41 -5.59 0.17 -2.67
C VAL A 41 -5.10 1.60 -2.47
N ASP A 42 -4.70 2.30 -3.53
CA ASP A 42 -4.28 3.69 -3.46
C ASP A 42 -5.40 4.56 -2.89
N THR A 43 -6.63 4.42 -3.39
CA THR A 43 -7.80 5.14 -2.86
C THR A 43 -8.05 4.87 -1.38
N ILE A 44 -7.94 3.60 -0.94
CA ILE A 44 -8.13 3.23 0.47
C ILE A 44 -7.03 3.87 1.33
N LEU A 45 -5.77 3.78 0.90
CA LEU A 45 -4.63 4.36 1.63
C LEU A 45 -4.73 5.89 1.71
N GLU A 46 -5.17 6.56 0.64
CA GLU A 46 -5.42 8.01 0.66
C GLU A 46 -6.54 8.39 1.63
N THR A 47 -7.66 7.64 1.59
CA THR A 47 -8.81 7.87 2.49
C THR A 47 -8.44 7.66 3.97
N ASP A 48 -7.61 6.65 4.25
CA ASP A 48 -7.18 6.32 5.61
C ASP A 48 -6.01 7.21 6.11
N GLY A 49 -5.55 8.18 5.31
CA GLY A 49 -4.48 9.12 5.68
C GLY A 49 -3.05 8.57 5.52
N TYR A 50 -2.88 7.47 4.78
CA TYR A 50 -1.58 6.85 4.47
C TYR A 50 -1.07 7.23 3.07
N ALA A 51 -1.53 8.33 2.47
CA ALA A 51 -1.10 8.75 1.13
C ALA A 51 0.44 8.81 0.96
N GLU A 52 1.16 9.13 2.02
CA GLU A 52 2.63 9.20 2.02
C GLU A 52 3.34 7.86 1.75
N VAL A 53 2.67 6.71 1.93
CA VAL A 53 3.26 5.38 1.66
C VAL A 53 3.17 4.98 0.19
N ILE A 54 2.33 5.66 -0.58
CA ILE A 54 2.12 5.39 -2.00
C ILE A 54 3.37 5.85 -2.75
N VAL A 55 4.08 4.89 -3.35
CA VAL A 55 5.28 5.18 -4.13
C VAL A 55 4.90 5.21 -5.61
N LYS A 56 5.15 6.35 -6.27
CA LYS A 56 5.02 6.51 -7.71
C LYS A 56 6.15 5.82 -8.46
#